data_AF-A0A0F7FH20-F1
#
_entry.id   AF-A0A0F7FH20-F1
#
_cell.length_a   1.000
_cell.length_b   1.000
_cell.length_c   1.000
_cell.angle_alpha   90.00
_cell.angle_beta   90.00
_cell.angle_gamma   90.00
#
_symmetry.space_group_name_H-M   'P 1'
#
loop_
_entity.id
_entity.type
_entity.pdbx_description
1 polymer ?
#
loop_
_entity_poly.entity_id
_entity_poly.type
_entity_poly.pdbx_seq_one_letter_code
_entity_poly.pdbx_strand_id
1 'polypeptide(L)'
;MQKEVHVITCGASLLRNLARNLTQSSLLCKYPDLKRKLEDPNVSEGFLKSLSGDEKIALKGEMLKYLERNPKAASAELNSLLSYVEQVKGTSKLEEVVSEAHIFRSDTEAGKIMADVLQDYLHSLGANVSIHTLAGFGTGDFSSAVKTS
;
A
#
# COMPACT_ATOMS: atom_id res chain seq x y z
N MET A 1 1.35 -27.94 6.87
CA MET A 1 0.29 -26.91 6.97
C MET A 1 -0.22 -26.62 5.57
N GLN A 2 -1.53 -26.48 5.40
CA GLN A 2 -2.09 -25.99 4.13
C GLN A 2 -1.89 -24.48 4.08
N LYS A 3 -1.33 -23.97 2.98
CA LYS A 3 -1.19 -22.54 2.75
C LYS A 3 -2.55 -21.92 2.41
N GLU A 4 -2.74 -20.67 2.76
CA GLU A 4 -4.00 -19.95 2.75
C GLU A 4 -4.00 -18.79 1.75
N VAL A 5 -5.19 -18.45 1.28
CA VAL A 5 -5.44 -17.28 0.43
C VAL A 5 -5.90 -16.12 1.30
N HIS A 6 -5.27 -14.96 1.13
CA HIS A 6 -5.62 -13.75 1.87
C HIS A 6 -6.17 -12.68 0.94
N VAL A 7 -7.28 -12.07 1.36
CA VAL A 7 -7.88 -10.91 0.67
C VAL A 7 -7.57 -9.66 1.48
N ILE A 8 -6.95 -8.67 0.84
CA ILE A 8 -6.47 -7.44 1.48
C ILE A 8 -7.10 -6.25 0.77
N THR A 9 -7.75 -5.36 1.52
CA THR A 9 -8.21 -4.07 0.97
C THR A 9 -7.14 -3.02 1.19
N CYS A 10 -6.82 -2.26 0.15
CA CYS A 10 -5.71 -1.31 0.14
C CYS A 10 -6.20 0.09 0.52
N GLY A 11 -5.92 0.51 1.75
CA GLY A 11 -6.19 1.86 2.23
C GLY A 11 -5.04 2.84 2.02
N ALA A 12 -5.30 4.12 2.32
CA ALA A 12 -4.30 5.19 2.31
C ALA A 12 -3.53 5.31 3.65
N SER A 13 -3.46 4.23 4.44
CA SER A 13 -2.87 4.22 5.78
C SER A 13 -1.35 4.46 5.72
N LEU A 14 -0.67 3.77 4.80
CA LEU A 14 0.77 3.87 4.58
C LEU A 14 1.22 5.25 4.13
N LEU A 15 0.49 5.92 3.22
CA LEU A 15 0.84 7.29 2.80
C LEU A 15 0.85 8.25 3.99
N ARG A 16 -0.18 8.18 4.83
CA ARG A 16 -0.29 9.02 6.04
C ARG A 16 0.79 8.68 7.07
N ASN A 17 1.05 7.40 7.29
CA ASN A 17 2.06 6.95 8.24
C ASN A 17 3.48 7.30 7.78
N LEU A 18 3.77 7.16 6.47
CA LEU A 18 5.02 7.61 5.88
C LEU A 18 5.19 9.10 6.10
N ALA A 19 4.18 9.92 5.76
CA ALA A 19 4.27 11.37 5.85
C ALA A 19 4.65 11.86 7.26
N ARG A 20 4.04 11.27 8.29
CA ARG A 20 4.35 11.55 9.70
C ARG A 20 5.79 11.21 10.07
N ASN A 21 6.33 10.15 9.49
CA ASN A 21 7.65 9.60 9.82
C ASN A 21 8.76 9.98 8.82
N LEU A 22 8.43 10.73 7.76
CA LEU A 22 9.39 11.11 6.74
C LEU A 22 10.34 12.18 7.29
N THR A 23 11.56 11.80 7.65
CA THR A 23 12.55 12.75 8.19
C THR A 23 13.52 13.23 7.12
N GLN A 24 13.83 12.37 6.15
CA GLN A 24 14.78 12.63 5.07
C GLN A 24 14.30 11.94 3.79
N SER A 25 14.28 12.68 2.68
CA SER A 25 13.95 12.18 1.35
C SER A 25 14.39 13.21 0.31
N SER A 26 14.86 12.77 -0.85
CA SER A 26 15.12 13.67 -1.98
C SER A 26 13.86 14.44 -2.41
N LEU A 27 12.68 13.84 -2.22
CA LEU A 27 11.40 14.48 -2.50
C LEU A 27 11.09 15.61 -1.51
N LEU A 28 11.59 15.57 -0.26
CA LEU A 28 11.41 16.69 0.68
C LEU A 28 12.15 17.95 0.22
N CYS A 29 13.31 17.79 -0.43
CA CYS A 29 14.06 18.93 -0.99
C CYS A 29 13.29 19.60 -2.13
N LYS A 30 12.62 18.81 -2.97
CA LYS A 30 11.82 19.30 -4.11
C LYS A 30 10.44 19.80 -3.69
N TYR A 31 9.86 19.18 -2.67
CA TYR A 31 8.54 19.47 -2.14
C TYR A 31 8.62 19.68 -0.61
N PRO A 32 8.91 20.92 -0.15
CA PRO A 32 8.97 21.22 1.29
C PRO A 32 7.67 20.85 2.02
N ASP A 33 6.53 20.98 1.34
CA ASP A 33 5.20 20.64 1.85
C ASP A 33 4.80 19.16 1.68
N LEU A 34 5.72 18.28 1.29
CA LEU A 34 5.42 16.88 0.94
C LEU A 34 4.59 16.17 2.02
N LYS A 35 4.95 16.34 3.30
CA LYS A 35 4.21 15.72 4.41
C LYS A 35 2.74 16.09 4.39
N ARG A 36 2.45 17.39 4.32
CA ARG A 36 1.08 17.91 4.27
C ARG A 36 0.32 17.37 3.06
N LYS A 37 0.97 17.32 1.89
CA LYS A 37 0.37 16.80 0.66
C LYS A 37 0.05 15.31 0.74
N LEU A 38 0.85 14.52 1.47
CA LEU A 38 0.61 13.08 1.65
C LEU A 38 -0.38 12.76 2.79
N GLU A 39 -0.46 13.62 3.81
CA GLU A 39 -1.37 13.42 4.96
C GLU A 39 -2.84 13.72 4.64
N ASP A 40 -3.10 14.75 3.82
CA ASP A 40 -4.44 15.19 3.47
C ASP A 40 -4.99 14.38 2.28
N PRO A 41 -6.03 13.54 2.47
CA PRO A 41 -6.62 12.75 1.41
C PRO A 41 -7.08 13.57 0.20
N ASN A 42 -7.60 14.79 0.42
CA ASN A 42 -8.12 15.64 -0.64
C ASN A 42 -7.01 16.23 -1.52
N VAL A 43 -5.83 16.46 -0.92
CA VAL A 43 -4.67 17.01 -1.62
C VAL A 43 -3.82 15.92 -2.25
N SER A 44 -3.72 14.77 -1.57
CA SER A 44 -2.83 13.67 -1.95
C SER A 44 -3.09 13.18 -3.37
N GLU A 45 -4.34 12.95 -3.76
CA GLU A 45 -4.67 12.42 -5.09
C GLU A 45 -4.21 13.36 -6.22
N GLY A 46 -4.49 14.65 -6.10
CA GLY A 46 -4.05 15.66 -7.09
C GLY A 46 -2.53 15.78 -7.14
N PHE A 47 -1.87 15.74 -5.98
CA PHE A 47 -0.42 15.77 -5.91
C PHE A 47 0.21 14.53 -6.56
N LEU A 48 -0.26 13.32 -6.25
CA LEU A 48 0.27 12.07 -6.79
C LEU A 48 0.09 12.00 -8.31
N LYS A 49 -1.02 12.51 -8.85
CA LYS A 49 -1.23 12.65 -10.29
C LYS A 49 -0.24 13.60 -10.96
N SER A 50 0.20 14.64 -10.24
CA SER A 50 1.13 15.64 -10.77
C SER A 50 2.60 15.20 -10.78
N LEU A 51 2.94 14.12 -10.08
CA LEU A 51 4.30 13.58 -10.04
C LEU A 51 4.70 12.99 -11.40
N SER A 52 5.96 13.23 -11.79
CA SER A 52 6.59 12.55 -12.91
C SER A 52 6.80 11.05 -12.63
N GLY A 53 7.15 10.28 -13.66
CA GLY A 53 7.47 8.86 -13.51
C GLY A 53 8.60 8.62 -12.49
N ASP A 54 9.70 9.35 -12.61
CA ASP A 54 10.85 9.24 -11.70
C ASP A 54 10.51 9.62 -10.27
N GLU A 55 9.64 10.62 -10.09
CA GLU A 55 9.19 11.05 -8.77
C GLU A 55 8.28 10.02 -8.11
N LYS A 56 7.42 9.36 -8.90
CA LYS A 56 6.62 8.24 -8.41
C LYS A 56 7.50 7.06 -8.01
N ILE A 57 8.53 6.75 -8.80
CA ILE A 57 9.51 5.70 -8.46
C ILE A 57 10.23 6.05 -7.15
N ALA A 58 10.70 7.29 -7.01
CA ALA A 58 11.33 7.75 -5.78
C ALA A 58 10.39 7.64 -4.57
N LEU A 59 9.11 8.03 -4.72
CA LEU A 59 8.12 7.92 -3.66
C LEU A 59 7.86 6.46 -3.26
N LYS A 60 7.66 5.58 -4.24
CA LYS A 60 7.51 4.13 -4.01
C LYS A 60 8.71 3.56 -3.26
N GLY A 61 9.92 3.95 -3.64
CA GLY A 61 11.14 3.55 -2.95
C GLY A 61 11.19 3.98 -1.48
N GLU A 62 10.76 5.21 -1.17
CA GLU A 62 10.66 5.68 0.21
C GLU A 62 9.57 4.93 1.01
N MET A 63 8.44 4.64 0.37
CA MET A 63 7.38 3.83 0.98
C MET A 63 7.85 2.41 1.28
N LEU A 64 8.56 1.76 0.36
CA LEU A 64 9.08 0.41 0.54
C LEU A 64 10.12 0.35 1.66
N LYS A 65 11.08 1.29 1.70
CA LYS A 65 12.04 1.40 2.82
C LYS A 65 11.34 1.59 4.17
N TYR A 66 10.24 2.34 4.19
CA TYR A 66 9.46 2.54 5.41
C TYR A 66 8.75 1.25 5.84
N LEU A 67 8.20 0.48 4.90
CA LEU A 67 7.64 -0.85 5.15
C LEU A 67 8.70 -1.82 5.71
N GLU A 68 9.88 -1.89 5.10
CA GLU A 68 10.96 -2.79 5.53
C GLU A 68 11.42 -2.52 6.97
N ARG A 69 11.41 -1.26 7.40
CA ARG A 69 11.83 -0.88 8.75
C ARG A 69 10.79 -1.23 9.81
N ASN A 70 9.52 -0.99 9.53
CA ASN A 70 8.44 -1.13 10.51
C ASN A 70 7.11 -1.54 9.85
N PRO A 71 6.98 -2.76 9.31
CA PRO A 71 5.88 -3.11 8.42
C PRO A 71 4.51 -3.05 9.12
N LYS A 72 4.43 -3.52 10.36
CA LYS A 72 3.21 -3.48 11.17
C LYS A 72 2.78 -2.06 11.55
N ALA A 73 3.71 -1.15 11.78
CA ALA A 73 3.37 0.24 12.10
C ALA A 73 3.03 1.03 10.82
N ALA A 74 3.61 0.64 9.69
CA ALA A 74 3.49 1.37 8.45
C ALA A 74 2.10 1.22 7.81
N SER A 75 1.47 0.06 7.90
CA SER A 75 0.15 -0.21 7.31
C SER A 75 -0.71 -1.07 8.23
N ALA A 76 -1.99 -0.72 8.36
CA ALA A 76 -2.96 -1.50 9.13
C ALA A 76 -3.14 -2.89 8.51
N GLU A 77 -3.14 -2.97 7.19
CA GLU A 77 -3.23 -4.19 6.39
C GLU A 77 -2.09 -5.15 6.72
N LEU A 78 -0.84 -4.66 6.71
CA LEU A 78 0.33 -5.46 7.07
C LEU A 78 0.35 -5.83 8.54
N ASN A 79 -0.11 -4.94 9.43
CA ASN A 79 -0.22 -5.27 10.85
C ASN A 79 -1.10 -6.50 11.07
N SER A 80 -2.29 -6.49 10.47
CA SER A 80 -3.25 -7.59 10.59
C SER A 80 -2.68 -8.89 10.00
N LEU A 81 -2.12 -8.83 8.80
CA LEU A 81 -1.57 -10.02 8.14
C LEU A 81 -0.38 -10.62 8.89
N LEU A 82 0.62 -9.80 9.24
CA LEU A 82 1.83 -10.28 9.90
C LEU A 82 1.55 -10.73 11.34
N SER A 83 0.64 -10.05 12.05
CA SER A 83 0.23 -10.50 13.38
C SER A 83 -0.55 -11.80 13.33
N TYR A 84 -1.37 -12.04 12.30
CA TYR A 84 -2.00 -13.34 12.08
C TYR A 84 -0.98 -14.45 11.88
N VAL A 85 0.00 -14.24 11.00
CA VAL A 85 1.07 -15.20 10.71
C VAL A 85 1.86 -15.54 11.98
N GLU A 86 2.26 -14.53 12.75
CA GLU A 86 3.02 -14.74 13.98
C GLU A 86 2.20 -15.36 15.11
N GLN A 87 1.04 -14.79 15.43
CA GLN A 87 0.31 -15.13 16.66
C GLN A 87 -0.60 -16.34 16.47
N VAL A 88 -1.16 -16.52 15.28
CA VAL A 88 -2.14 -17.60 15.01
C VAL A 88 -1.47 -18.80 14.37
N LYS A 89 -0.50 -18.58 13.45
CA LYS A 89 0.23 -19.69 12.80
C LYS A 89 1.53 -20.06 13.49
N GLY A 90 2.04 -19.21 14.38
CA GLY A 90 3.25 -19.51 15.15
C GLY A 90 4.54 -19.47 14.32
N THR A 91 4.56 -18.74 13.21
CA THR A 91 5.74 -18.55 12.35
C THR A 91 5.88 -17.09 11.96
N SER A 92 7.07 -16.62 11.63
CA SER A 92 7.31 -15.26 11.11
C SER A 92 7.46 -15.22 9.59
N LYS A 93 7.41 -16.39 8.93
CA LYS A 93 7.62 -16.53 7.49
C LYS A 93 6.30 -16.55 6.75
N LEU A 94 6.05 -15.50 5.97
CA LEU A 94 4.81 -15.32 5.24
C LEU A 94 4.57 -16.46 4.25
N GLU A 95 5.62 -16.89 3.56
CA GLU A 95 5.59 -17.93 2.53
C GLU A 95 5.21 -19.32 3.08
N GLU A 96 5.34 -19.57 4.38
CA GLU A 96 4.91 -20.81 5.02
C GLU A 96 3.39 -20.85 5.23
N VAL A 97 2.74 -19.68 5.29
CA VAL A 97 1.32 -19.51 5.61
C VAL A 97 0.50 -19.12 4.38
N VAL A 98 0.99 -18.18 3.58
CA VAL A 98 0.23 -17.54 2.50
C VAL A 98 0.66 -18.11 1.16
N SER A 99 -0.27 -18.73 0.43
CA SER A 99 -0.02 -19.16 -0.95
C SER A 99 -0.28 -18.04 -1.95
N GLU A 100 -1.30 -17.23 -1.69
CA GLU A 100 -1.72 -16.12 -2.54
C GLU A 100 -2.31 -14.98 -1.72
N ALA A 101 -2.00 -13.75 -2.11
CA ALA A 101 -2.61 -12.53 -1.59
C ALA A 101 -3.31 -11.77 -2.73
N HIS A 102 -4.58 -11.45 -2.53
CA HIS A 102 -5.35 -10.62 -3.45
C HIS A 102 -5.50 -9.21 -2.86
N ILE A 103 -4.87 -8.22 -3.48
CA ILE A 103 -4.96 -6.83 -3.08
C ILE A 103 -6.07 -6.15 -3.87
N PHE A 104 -7.10 -5.66 -3.19
CA PHE A 104 -8.17 -4.85 -3.76
C PHE A 104 -7.87 -3.38 -3.54
N ARG A 105 -7.71 -2.61 -4.63
CA ARG A 105 -7.47 -1.17 -4.60
C ARG A 105 -8.59 -0.39 -5.27
N SER A 106 -8.75 0.87 -4.92
CA SER A 106 -9.53 1.82 -5.71
C SER A 106 -8.80 2.17 -7.02
N ASP A 107 -9.54 2.63 -8.02
CA ASP A 107 -9.05 3.16 -9.30
C ASP A 107 -8.38 4.55 -9.21
N THR A 108 -8.06 5.00 -8.00
CA THR A 108 -7.34 6.26 -7.71
C THR A 108 -5.83 6.12 -7.87
N GLU A 109 -5.12 7.23 -8.06
CA GLU A 109 -3.65 7.24 -8.15
C GLU A 109 -3.01 6.82 -6.82
N ALA A 110 -3.58 7.28 -5.70
CA ALA A 110 -3.18 6.83 -4.37
C ALA A 110 -3.34 5.31 -4.23
N GLY A 111 -4.50 4.76 -4.60
CA GLY A 111 -4.76 3.32 -4.56
C GLY A 111 -3.79 2.52 -5.45
N LYS A 112 -3.43 3.08 -6.62
CA LYS A 112 -2.47 2.44 -7.52
C LYS A 112 -1.08 2.33 -6.90
N ILE A 113 -0.50 3.47 -6.50
CA ILE A 113 0.83 3.53 -5.89
C ILE A 113 0.90 2.65 -4.65
N MET A 114 -0.13 2.69 -3.82
CA MET A 114 -0.23 1.90 -2.60
C MET A 114 -0.23 0.39 -2.85
N ALA A 115 -1.05 -0.09 -3.79
CA ALA A 115 -1.11 -1.52 -4.09
C ALA A 115 0.18 -2.03 -4.72
N ASP A 116 0.83 -1.22 -5.58
CA ASP A 116 2.09 -1.59 -6.20
C ASP A 116 3.18 -1.76 -5.11
N VAL A 117 3.28 -0.83 -4.15
CA VAL A 117 4.25 -0.94 -3.04
C VAL A 117 3.96 -2.15 -2.14
N LEU A 118 2.69 -2.39 -1.81
CA LEU A 118 2.31 -3.56 -1.02
C LEU A 118 2.59 -4.87 -1.76
N GLN A 119 2.36 -4.91 -3.08
CA GLN A 119 2.71 -6.06 -3.91
C GLN A 119 4.21 -6.33 -3.88
N ASP A 120 5.03 -5.31 -4.14
CA ASP A 120 6.49 -5.45 -4.10
C ASP A 120 6.98 -5.97 -2.74
N TYR A 121 6.42 -5.43 -1.65
CA TYR A 121 6.76 -5.86 -0.31
C TYR A 121 6.35 -7.32 -0.04
N LEU A 122 5.11 -7.71 -0.35
CA LEU A 122 4.63 -9.08 -0.12
C LEU A 122 5.32 -10.11 -1.04
N HIS A 123 5.67 -9.73 -2.28
CA HIS A 123 6.52 -10.54 -3.16
C HIS A 123 7.90 -10.77 -2.56
N SER A 124 8.51 -9.75 -1.94
CA SER A 124 9.81 -9.90 -1.28
C SER A 124 9.76 -10.85 -0.07
N LEU A 125 8.56 -11.04 0.51
CA LEU A 125 8.28 -12.02 1.56
C LEU A 125 7.82 -13.38 1.02
N GLY A 126 7.91 -13.61 -0.29
CA GLY A 126 7.63 -14.90 -0.92
C GLY A 126 6.16 -15.25 -1.14
N ALA A 127 5.23 -14.29 -1.01
CA ALA A 127 3.84 -14.50 -1.38
C ALA A 127 3.63 -14.30 -2.89
N ASN A 128 2.71 -15.06 -3.51
CA ASN A 128 2.17 -14.70 -4.82
C ASN A 128 1.11 -13.62 -4.62
N VAL A 129 1.13 -12.55 -5.42
CA VAL A 129 0.24 -11.40 -5.21
C VAL A 129 -0.45 -10.99 -6.51
N SER A 130 -1.77 -10.91 -6.45
CA SER A 130 -2.65 -10.46 -7.52
C SER A 130 -3.32 -9.14 -7.13
N ILE A 131 -3.34 -8.14 -8.02
CA ILE A 131 -4.00 -6.84 -7.77
C ILE A 131 -5.32 -6.78 -8.52
N HIS A 132 -6.37 -6.43 -7.80
CA HIS A 132 -7.72 -6.18 -8.32
C HIS A 132 -8.06 -4.70 -8.16
N THR A 133 -8.57 -4.08 -9.23
CA THR A 133 -8.97 -2.67 -9.20
C THR A 133 -10.49 -2.56 -9.14
N LEU A 134 -10.99 -1.89 -8.11
CA LEU A 134 -12.40 -1.53 -7.93
C LEU A 134 -12.64 -0.17 -8.58
N ALA A 135 -13.48 -0.15 -9.62
CA ALA A 135 -13.83 1.06 -10.35
C ALA A 135 -14.80 1.95 -9.55
N GLY A 136 -14.89 3.23 -9.93
CA GLY A 136 -15.94 4.13 -9.45
C GLY A 136 -15.56 4.98 -8.25
N PHE A 137 -14.43 4.71 -7.60
CA PHE A 137 -13.92 5.54 -6.50
C PHE A 137 -13.29 6.83 -7.00
N GLY A 138 -12.60 6.79 -8.15
CA GLY A 138 -11.99 7.94 -8.80
C GLY A 138 -13.01 8.89 -9.44
N THR A 139 -14.20 8.40 -9.77
CA THR A 139 -15.29 9.17 -10.39
C THR A 139 -16.45 9.48 -9.43
N GLY A 140 -16.50 8.83 -8.26
CA GLY A 140 -17.63 8.89 -7.33
C GLY A 140 -18.84 8.05 -7.76
N ASP A 141 -18.76 7.31 -8.86
CA ASP A 141 -19.80 6.40 -9.33
C ASP A 141 -19.66 5.01 -8.70
N PHE A 142 -20.06 4.89 -7.45
CA PHE A 142 -20.03 3.62 -6.71
C PHE A 142 -20.96 2.54 -7.27
N SER A 143 -21.91 2.91 -8.15
CA SER A 143 -22.77 1.92 -8.80
C SER A 143 -21.99 1.03 -9.78
N SER A 144 -20.87 1.54 -10.30
CA SER A 144 -19.93 0.78 -11.12
C SER A 144 -19.08 -0.21 -10.28
N ALA A 145 -18.81 0.10 -9.01
CA ALA A 145 -17.99 -0.72 -8.13
C ALA A 145 -18.62 -2.09 -7.81
N VAL A 146 -19.96 -2.18 -7.81
CA VAL A 146 -20.73 -3.37 -7.44
C VAL A 146 -21.10 -4.24 -8.64
N LYS A 147 -20.98 -3.72 -9.88
CA LYS A 147 -21.42 -4.42 -11.10
C LYS A 147 -20.34 -5.25 -11.79
N THR A 148 -19.08 -5.11 -11.37
CA THR A 148 -17.91 -5.76 -12.00
C THR A 148 -17.28 -6.89 -11.18
N SER A 149 -17.93 -7.36 -10.11
CA SER A 149 -17.53 -8.53 -9.32
C SER A 149 -18.27 -9.78 -9.75
#